data_AF-A0A959I4U9-F1
#
_entry.id   AF-A0A959I4U9-F1
#
_cell.length_a   1.000
_cell.length_b   1.000
_cell.length_c   1.000
_cell.angle_alpha   90.00
_cell.angle_beta   90.00
_cell.angle_gamma   90.00
#
_symmetry.space_group_name_H-M   'P 1'
#
loop_
_entity.id
_entity.type
_entity.pdbx_description
1 polymer ?
#
loop_
_entity_poly.entity_id
_entity_poly.type
_entity_poly.pdbx_seq_one_letter_code
_entity_poly.pdbx_strand_id
1 'polypeptide(L)'
;LCVQTVWAYGNVEKAELLHNGRPLGEKALEEHTASWKVPFQDGENRLELRATVDGQPVGDAQLVNFEVLPEYSLAGRQTLRMNMGANLYFLDEDGGVAWVPERESRENSWGFIGGRRFEPRNRGVGTDHDILGTDKDPLYQTQRIDLQRLLLPLSEGTYRLTLHFAELERREPGERVFGLAFNGKELVHSLDISKDYGLYRAVAFSFSIQLNEPMLSLDFIPRQGEPIINAIQIQKIGY
;
A
#
# COMPACT_ATOMS: atom_id res chain seq x y z
N LEU A 1 -6.33 -16.72 3.78
CA LEU A 1 -5.74 -17.19 2.50
C LEU A 1 -5.88 -16.05 1.51
N CYS A 2 -4.77 -15.62 0.89
CA CYS A 2 -4.77 -14.59 -0.14
C CYS A 2 -4.36 -15.26 -1.46
N VAL A 3 -5.27 -15.34 -2.43
CA VAL A 3 -4.95 -15.97 -3.73
C VAL A 3 -4.34 -14.94 -4.66
N GLN A 4 -3.10 -15.16 -5.08
CA GLN A 4 -2.40 -14.31 -6.05
C GLN A 4 -2.03 -15.12 -7.30
N THR A 5 -1.89 -14.43 -8.43
CA THR A 5 -1.40 -15.06 -9.67
C THR A 5 0.12 -15.03 -9.66
N VAL A 6 0.76 -16.19 -9.73
CA VAL A 6 2.21 -16.30 -9.91
C VAL A 6 2.48 -16.73 -11.34
N TRP A 7 3.33 -15.97 -12.02
CA TRP A 7 3.83 -16.29 -13.35
C TRP A 7 5.19 -16.97 -13.23
N ALA A 8 5.41 -18.01 -14.02
CA ALA A 8 6.72 -18.60 -14.22
C ALA A 8 7.11 -18.50 -15.69
N TYR A 9 8.38 -18.29 -15.92
CA TYR A 9 8.97 -18.18 -17.25
C TYR A 9 10.00 -19.29 -17.42
N GLY A 10 10.02 -19.91 -18.60
CA GLY A 10 10.92 -21.02 -18.84
C GLY A 10 10.89 -21.52 -20.28
N ASN A 11 11.92 -22.27 -20.64
CA ASN A 11 12.08 -22.89 -21.95
C ASN A 11 11.70 -24.39 -21.98
N VAL A 12 11.06 -24.87 -20.92
CA VAL A 12 10.52 -26.24 -20.82
C VAL A 12 9.11 -26.31 -21.40
N GLU A 13 8.70 -27.46 -21.95
CA GLU A 13 7.35 -27.62 -22.49
C GLU A 13 6.27 -27.57 -21.40
N LYS A 14 6.56 -28.16 -20.24
CA LYS A 14 5.66 -28.23 -19.09
C LYS A 14 6.42 -28.10 -17.78
N ALA A 15 5.74 -27.55 -16.78
CA ALA A 15 6.22 -27.50 -15.42
C ALA A 15 5.07 -27.68 -14.42
N GLU A 16 5.40 -28.16 -13.23
CA GLU A 16 4.52 -28.22 -12.06
C GLU A 16 4.98 -27.20 -11.02
N LEU A 17 4.03 -26.43 -10.49
CA LEU A 17 4.29 -25.53 -9.37
C LEU A 17 3.84 -26.19 -8.06
N LEU A 18 4.72 -26.16 -7.05
CA LEU A 18 4.39 -26.56 -5.69
C LEU A 18 4.38 -25.32 -4.79
N HIS A 19 3.40 -25.26 -3.89
CA HIS A 19 3.30 -24.25 -2.83
C HIS A 19 3.38 -24.94 -1.48
N ASN A 20 4.41 -24.62 -0.69
CA ASN A 20 4.70 -25.26 0.60
C ASN A 20 4.72 -26.79 0.49
N GLY A 21 5.34 -27.31 -0.57
CA GLY A 21 5.43 -28.75 -0.87
C GLY A 21 4.15 -29.38 -1.42
N ARG A 22 3.06 -28.63 -1.58
CA ARG A 22 1.79 -29.13 -2.16
C ARG A 22 1.71 -28.78 -3.65
N PRO A 23 1.49 -29.75 -4.55
CA PRO A 23 1.31 -29.48 -5.97
C PRO A 23 0.07 -28.61 -6.25
N LEU A 24 0.22 -27.62 -7.11
CA LEU A 24 -0.86 -26.79 -7.67
C LEU A 24 -1.22 -27.20 -9.11
N GLY A 25 -0.63 -28.29 -9.60
CA GLY A 25 -0.87 -28.88 -10.90
C GLY A 25 0.19 -28.53 -11.95
N GLU A 26 0.36 -29.44 -12.91
CA GLU A 26 1.21 -29.28 -14.08
C GLU A 26 0.52 -28.41 -15.15
N LYS A 27 1.30 -27.55 -15.82
CA LYS A 27 0.86 -26.74 -16.96
C LYS A 27 1.88 -26.74 -18.07
N ALA A 28 1.42 -26.62 -19.31
CA ALA A 28 2.27 -26.27 -20.44
C ALA A 28 2.69 -24.81 -20.34
N LEU A 29 3.93 -24.51 -20.76
CA LEU A 29 4.42 -23.14 -20.91
C LEU A 29 4.19 -22.69 -22.35
N GLU A 30 3.07 -22.00 -22.56
CA GLU A 30 2.74 -21.39 -23.85
C GLU A 30 3.51 -20.07 -23.97
N GLU A 31 4.18 -19.82 -25.10
CA GLU A 31 5.03 -18.64 -25.29
C GLU A 31 6.05 -18.44 -24.14
N HIS A 32 6.63 -19.53 -23.66
CA HIS A 32 7.61 -19.56 -22.56
C HIS A 32 7.06 -19.12 -21.20
N THR A 33 5.74 -19.13 -21.00
CA THR A 33 5.12 -18.69 -19.76
C THR A 33 3.95 -19.56 -19.31
N ALA A 34 3.76 -19.63 -18.00
CA ALA A 34 2.58 -20.24 -17.39
C ALA A 34 2.25 -19.50 -16.09
N SER A 35 0.99 -19.54 -15.67
CA SER A 35 0.57 -18.93 -14.40
C SER A 35 -0.27 -19.86 -13.54
N TRP A 36 -0.16 -19.70 -12.22
CA TRP A 36 -0.92 -20.44 -11.23
C TRP A 36 -1.60 -19.49 -10.25
N LYS A 37 -2.76 -19.91 -9.74
CA LYS A 37 -3.41 -19.27 -8.60
C LYS A 37 -2.82 -19.87 -7.33
N VAL A 38 -2.00 -19.10 -6.63
CA VAL A 38 -1.28 -19.52 -5.43
C VAL A 38 -2.01 -19.00 -4.19
N PRO A 39 -2.45 -19.87 -3.27
CA PRO A 39 -3.16 -19.47 -2.06
C PRO A 39 -2.18 -19.12 -0.94
N PHE A 40 -1.54 -17.96 -1.01
CA PHE A 40 -0.58 -17.50 -0.01
C PHE A 40 -1.17 -17.52 1.41
N GLN A 41 -0.34 -17.98 2.35
CA GLN A 41 -0.58 -17.93 3.80
C GLN A 41 0.23 -16.80 4.42
N ASP A 42 -0.14 -16.39 5.64
CA ASP A 42 0.63 -15.40 6.40
C ASP A 42 2.02 -15.96 6.74
N GLY A 43 3.06 -15.16 6.57
CA GLY A 43 4.47 -15.54 6.76
C GLY A 43 5.13 -16.12 5.51
N GLU A 44 6.10 -17.02 5.70
CA GLU A 44 6.89 -17.59 4.62
C GLU A 44 6.09 -18.59 3.77
N ASN A 45 6.22 -18.45 2.46
CA ASN A 45 5.65 -19.32 1.44
C ASN A 45 6.76 -19.77 0.50
N ARG A 46 7.00 -21.07 0.41
CA ARG A 46 7.94 -21.66 -0.54
C ARG A 46 7.21 -22.00 -1.84
N LEU A 47 7.70 -21.46 -2.95
CA LEU A 47 7.27 -21.79 -4.30
C LEU A 47 8.37 -22.60 -4.96
N GLU A 48 8.01 -23.73 -5.57
CA GLU A 48 8.96 -24.58 -6.31
C GLU A 48 8.38 -24.86 -7.68
N LEU A 49 9.10 -24.48 -8.72
CA LEU A 49 8.80 -24.86 -10.08
C LEU A 49 9.64 -26.09 -10.44
N ARG A 50 9.00 -27.17 -10.87
CA ARG A 50 9.66 -28.41 -11.25
C ARG A 50 9.32 -28.77 -12.69
N ALA A 51 10.31 -29.19 -13.45
CA ALA A 51 10.15 -29.72 -14.79
C ALA A 51 11.17 -30.84 -15.03
N THR A 52 11.05 -31.51 -16.17
CA THR A 52 12.02 -32.54 -16.59
C THR A 52 12.48 -32.24 -18.01
N VAL A 53 13.79 -32.27 -18.24
CA VAL A 53 14.42 -32.10 -19.56
C VAL A 53 15.36 -33.27 -19.78
N ASP A 54 15.19 -34.01 -20.87
CA ASP A 54 15.98 -35.22 -21.19
C ASP A 54 16.04 -36.24 -20.04
N GLY A 55 14.94 -36.38 -19.30
CA GLY A 55 14.85 -37.26 -18.13
C GLY A 55 15.55 -36.75 -16.87
N GLN A 56 16.16 -35.56 -16.90
CA GLN A 56 16.77 -34.92 -15.74
C GLN A 56 15.83 -33.90 -15.10
N PRO A 57 15.69 -33.88 -13.76
CA PRO A 57 14.91 -32.87 -13.08
C PRO A 57 15.59 -31.51 -13.19
N VAL A 58 14.82 -30.51 -13.59
CA VAL A 58 15.22 -29.10 -13.59
C VAL A 58 14.16 -28.31 -12.83
N GLY A 59 14.53 -27.15 -12.28
CA GLY A 59 13.58 -26.35 -11.53
C GLY A 59 14.21 -25.16 -10.86
N ASP A 60 13.36 -24.38 -10.21
CA ASP A 60 13.72 -23.21 -9.44
C ASP A 60 12.85 -23.15 -8.18
N ALA A 61 13.32 -22.45 -7.15
CA ALA A 61 12.57 -22.28 -5.91
C ALA A 61 12.75 -20.88 -5.31
N GLN A 62 11.64 -20.26 -4.93
CA GLN A 62 11.61 -18.95 -4.30
C GLN A 62 10.96 -19.05 -2.92
N LEU A 63 11.57 -18.39 -1.94
CA LEU A 63 10.91 -18.08 -0.67
C LEU A 63 10.27 -16.70 -0.76
N VAL A 64 8.98 -16.62 -0.44
CA VAL A 64 8.19 -15.39 -0.46
C VAL A 64 7.60 -15.17 0.92
N ASN A 65 8.02 -14.11 1.61
CA ASN A 65 7.35 -13.68 2.82
C ASN A 65 6.09 -12.89 2.45
N PHE A 66 4.95 -13.27 2.99
CA PHE A 66 3.65 -12.69 2.64
C PHE A 66 2.92 -12.24 3.90
N GLU A 67 2.51 -10.97 3.96
CA GLU A 67 1.67 -10.48 5.06
C GLU A 67 0.21 -10.46 4.61
N VAL A 68 -0.62 -11.32 5.21
CA VAL A 68 -2.06 -11.35 4.94
C VAL A 68 -2.76 -10.32 5.84
N LEU A 69 -3.25 -9.25 5.23
CA LEU A 69 -4.11 -8.28 5.92
C LEU A 69 -5.55 -8.82 6.03
N PRO A 70 -6.08 -9.05 7.25
CA PRO A 70 -7.44 -9.53 7.42
C PRO A 70 -8.45 -8.47 7.02
N GLU A 71 -9.64 -8.91 6.60
CA GLU A 71 -10.64 -8.03 6.03
C GLU A 71 -11.26 -7.04 7.04
N TYR A 72 -11.53 -7.50 8.26
CA TYR A 72 -12.34 -6.76 9.25
C TYR A 72 -11.55 -6.26 10.45
N SER A 73 -10.37 -6.82 10.73
CA SER A 73 -9.58 -6.45 11.91
C SER A 73 -8.10 -6.49 11.60
N LEU A 74 -7.40 -5.44 12.00
CA LEU A 74 -5.94 -5.36 11.98
C LEU A 74 -5.36 -5.55 13.39
N ALA A 75 -6.16 -6.07 14.33
CA ALA A 75 -5.67 -6.41 15.66
C ALA A 75 -4.48 -7.39 15.58
N GLY A 76 -3.44 -7.12 16.35
CA GLY A 76 -2.18 -7.87 16.31
C GLY A 76 -1.17 -7.43 15.24
N ARG A 77 -1.58 -6.62 14.26
CA ARG A 77 -0.65 -6.08 13.24
C ARG A 77 0.21 -4.97 13.83
N GLN A 78 1.52 -5.07 13.61
CA GLN A 78 2.49 -4.10 14.11
C GLN A 78 2.70 -2.94 13.15
N THR A 79 2.44 -3.13 11.85
CA THR A 79 2.62 -2.08 10.86
C THR A 79 1.60 -2.20 9.74
N LEU A 80 1.12 -1.07 9.25
CA LEU A 80 0.33 -0.95 8.03
C LEU A 80 0.92 0.18 7.18
N ARG A 81 1.02 -0.05 5.88
CA ARG A 81 1.50 0.93 4.89
C ARG A 81 0.57 0.95 3.71
N MET A 82 -0.07 2.08 3.45
CA MET A 82 -1.04 2.23 2.37
C MET A 82 -0.53 3.24 1.35
N ASN A 83 -0.51 2.82 0.09
CA ASN A 83 -0.29 3.66 -1.07
C ASN A 83 -1.62 4.32 -1.47
N MET A 84 -1.76 5.62 -1.21
CA MET A 84 -3.01 6.35 -1.41
C MET A 84 -3.10 6.90 -2.84
N GLY A 85 -4.30 6.87 -3.40
CA GLY A 85 -4.53 7.26 -4.79
C GLY A 85 -4.16 6.19 -5.82
N ALA A 86 -3.78 4.99 -5.40
CA ALA A 86 -3.33 3.92 -6.29
C ALA A 86 -3.94 2.56 -5.91
N ASN A 87 -4.36 1.78 -6.91
CA ASN A 87 -4.73 0.37 -6.71
C ASN A 87 -3.55 -0.58 -6.99
N LEU A 88 -2.35 -0.21 -6.57
CA LEU A 88 -1.11 -0.90 -6.90
C LEU A 88 -0.22 -1.01 -5.66
N TYR A 89 0.43 -2.16 -5.52
CA TYR A 89 1.49 -2.31 -4.54
C TYR A 89 2.69 -1.46 -4.97
N PHE A 90 3.30 -0.77 -4.01
CA PHE A 90 4.63 -0.19 -4.20
C PHE A 90 5.61 -0.99 -3.33
N LEU A 91 6.61 -1.57 -3.98
CA LEU A 91 7.68 -2.30 -3.31
C LEU A 91 8.89 -1.38 -3.22
N ASP A 92 9.24 -1.02 -2.01
CA ASP A 92 10.47 -0.31 -1.69
C ASP A 92 11.58 -1.35 -1.57
N GLU A 93 12.26 -1.62 -2.70
CA GLU A 93 13.24 -2.71 -2.84
C GLU A 93 14.42 -2.58 -1.88
N ASP A 94 14.86 -1.35 -1.60
CA ASP A 94 15.97 -1.09 -0.66
C ASP A 94 15.58 -1.38 0.79
N GLY A 95 14.30 -1.22 1.12
CA GLY A 95 13.76 -1.45 2.47
C GLY A 95 13.18 -2.85 2.69
N GLY A 96 12.93 -3.62 1.63
CA GLY A 96 12.12 -4.85 1.72
C GLY A 96 10.70 -4.57 2.20
N VAL A 97 10.15 -3.39 1.89
CA VAL A 97 8.88 -2.90 2.41
C VAL A 97 7.82 -2.87 1.32
N ALA A 98 6.67 -3.49 1.59
CA ALA A 98 5.48 -3.37 0.74
C ALA A 98 4.53 -2.29 1.26
N TRP A 99 4.11 -1.40 0.37
CA TRP A 99 2.98 -0.50 0.54
C TRP A 99 1.79 -1.10 -0.18
N VAL A 100 0.74 -1.44 0.58
CA VAL A 100 -0.46 -2.06 0.01
C VAL A 100 -1.33 -1.00 -0.68
N PRO A 101 -2.10 -1.38 -1.70
CA PRO A 101 -3.10 -0.51 -2.29
C PRO A 101 -4.06 0.06 -1.24
N GLU A 102 -4.52 1.28 -1.45
CA GLU A 102 -5.64 1.82 -0.67
C GLU A 102 -6.88 0.93 -0.80
N ARG A 103 -7.67 0.90 0.27
CA ARG A 103 -8.93 0.16 0.33
C ARG A 103 -10.02 1.08 0.84
N GLU A 104 -11.18 1.06 0.19
CA GLU A 104 -12.38 1.74 0.68
C GLU A 104 -13.01 0.92 1.81
N SER A 105 -13.41 1.59 2.89
CA SER A 105 -14.17 0.96 3.97
C SER A 105 -15.56 0.56 3.46
N ARG A 106 -15.93 -0.70 3.68
CA ARG A 106 -17.26 -1.29 3.36
C ARG A 106 -17.78 -1.97 4.61
N GLU A 107 -19.09 -1.91 4.91
CA GLU A 107 -19.76 -2.69 5.98
C GLU A 107 -18.82 -3.34 7.04
N ASN A 108 -18.35 -2.53 8.00
CA ASN A 108 -17.48 -2.94 9.12
C ASN A 108 -16.03 -3.37 8.78
N SER A 109 -15.56 -3.16 7.54
CA SER A 109 -14.15 -3.32 7.16
C SER A 109 -13.38 -2.01 7.30
N TRP A 110 -12.06 -2.12 7.27
CA TRP A 110 -11.15 -1.00 7.39
C TRP A 110 -10.86 -0.35 6.05
N GLY A 111 -10.49 0.93 6.06
CA GLY A 111 -10.18 1.65 4.85
C GLY A 111 -10.53 3.12 4.89
N PHE A 112 -10.35 3.78 3.75
CA PHE A 112 -10.73 5.17 3.56
C PHE A 112 -12.24 5.34 3.37
N ILE A 113 -12.72 6.54 3.65
CA ILE A 113 -14.08 7.02 3.38
C ILE A 113 -13.96 8.31 2.58
N GLY A 114 -14.64 8.34 1.43
CA GLY A 114 -14.69 9.51 0.56
C GLY A 114 -13.44 9.75 -0.29
N GLY A 115 -13.45 10.88 -0.98
CA GLY A 115 -12.40 11.31 -1.88
C GLY A 115 -12.34 10.54 -3.20
N ARG A 116 -11.41 10.96 -4.04
CA ARG A 116 -11.14 10.38 -5.36
C ARG A 116 -9.65 10.24 -5.58
N ARG A 117 -9.27 9.40 -6.54
CA ARG A 117 -7.88 9.33 -7.00
C ARG A 117 -7.55 10.57 -7.82
N PHE A 118 -6.32 11.03 -7.70
CA PHE A 118 -5.74 11.98 -8.62
C PHE A 118 -5.42 11.30 -9.95
N GLU A 119 -6.09 11.73 -11.01
CA GLU A 119 -6.00 11.15 -12.35
C GLU A 119 -5.65 12.28 -13.35
N PRO A 120 -4.37 12.71 -13.42
CA PRO A 120 -3.97 13.83 -14.27
C PRO A 120 -3.93 13.49 -15.77
N ARG A 121 -4.07 12.21 -16.12
CA ARG A 121 -3.82 11.67 -17.45
C ARG A 121 -4.85 10.62 -17.80
N ASN A 122 -5.16 10.48 -19.08
CA ASN A 122 -6.13 9.48 -19.59
C ASN A 122 -5.60 8.03 -19.52
N ARG A 123 -4.30 7.84 -19.33
CA ARG A 123 -3.63 6.54 -19.19
C ARG A 123 -2.52 6.64 -18.16
N GLY A 124 -2.31 5.56 -17.41
CA GLY A 124 -1.37 5.50 -16.30
C GLY A 124 -2.00 5.85 -14.96
N VAL A 125 -1.21 5.72 -13.89
CA VAL A 125 -1.60 6.04 -12.52
C VAL A 125 -0.70 7.18 -12.05
N GLY A 126 -1.27 8.21 -11.42
CA GLY A 126 -0.51 9.36 -10.92
C GLY A 126 0.10 10.27 -11.99
N THR A 127 0.97 11.19 -11.58
CA THR A 127 1.76 12.07 -12.45
C THR A 127 3.05 11.38 -12.95
N ASP A 128 3.67 11.93 -14.01
CA ASP A 128 5.02 11.59 -14.48
C ASP A 128 6.08 12.63 -14.09
N HIS A 129 5.70 13.64 -13.30
CA HIS A 129 6.67 14.58 -12.75
C HIS A 129 7.58 13.90 -11.73
N ASP A 130 8.87 14.25 -11.81
CA ASP A 130 9.87 13.97 -10.78
C ASP A 130 9.41 14.54 -9.43
N ILE A 131 9.53 13.76 -8.36
CA ILE A 131 9.19 14.18 -7.01
C ILE A 131 10.47 14.49 -6.24
N LEU A 132 10.70 15.79 -6.03
CA LEU A 132 11.88 16.27 -5.34
C LEU A 132 11.93 15.79 -3.88
N GLY A 133 13.12 15.40 -3.43
CA GLY A 133 13.39 15.05 -2.04
C GLY A 133 13.06 13.59 -1.68
N THR A 134 12.80 12.74 -2.67
CA THR A 134 12.64 11.30 -2.46
C THR A 134 13.26 10.50 -3.61
N ASP A 135 13.50 9.23 -3.35
CA ASP A 135 13.82 8.16 -4.29
C ASP A 135 12.60 7.24 -4.53
N LYS A 136 11.49 7.50 -3.82
CA LYS A 136 10.25 6.71 -3.83
C LYS A 136 9.16 7.44 -4.60
N ASP A 137 9.51 8.00 -5.76
CA ASP A 137 8.60 8.75 -6.64
C ASP A 137 7.24 8.07 -6.82
N PRO A 138 7.14 6.75 -7.10
CA PRO A 138 5.83 6.12 -7.32
C PRO A 138 4.88 6.23 -6.14
N LEU A 139 5.39 6.35 -4.90
CA LEU A 139 4.58 6.52 -3.70
C LEU A 139 4.03 7.95 -3.55
N TYR A 140 4.72 8.94 -4.11
CA TYR A 140 4.34 10.35 -4.06
C TYR A 140 3.70 10.87 -5.35
N GLN A 141 3.81 10.14 -6.45
CA GLN A 141 3.17 10.48 -7.73
C GLN A 141 1.67 10.18 -7.74
N THR A 142 1.18 9.40 -6.78
CA THR A 142 -0.24 9.10 -6.58
C THR A 142 -0.78 9.83 -5.37
N GLN A 143 -2.07 10.15 -5.41
CA GLN A 143 -2.71 10.95 -4.38
C GLN A 143 -4.19 10.66 -4.31
N ARG A 144 -4.74 10.64 -3.09
CA ARG A 144 -6.18 10.74 -2.86
C ARG A 144 -6.52 12.18 -2.51
N ILE A 145 -7.49 12.73 -3.22
CA ILE A 145 -8.00 14.09 -3.06
C ILE A 145 -9.37 14.01 -2.39
N ASP A 146 -9.64 14.94 -1.48
CA ASP A 146 -10.87 15.04 -0.69
C ASP A 146 -11.16 13.79 0.15
N LEU A 147 -10.10 13.15 0.64
CA LEU A 147 -10.25 12.10 1.65
C LEU A 147 -10.95 12.71 2.87
N GLN A 148 -11.98 12.04 3.39
CA GLN A 148 -12.71 12.51 4.57
C GLN A 148 -12.16 11.85 5.84
N ARG A 149 -12.02 10.52 5.80
CA ARG A 149 -11.64 9.74 6.96
C ARG A 149 -10.92 8.45 6.58
N LEU A 150 -10.01 8.00 7.43
CA LEU A 150 -9.46 6.65 7.43
C LEU A 150 -9.86 5.94 8.73
N LEU A 151 -10.42 4.73 8.61
CA LEU A 151 -10.81 3.87 9.74
C LEU A 151 -9.96 2.61 9.78
N LEU A 152 -9.32 2.34 10.92
CA LEU A 152 -8.47 1.18 11.14
C LEU A 152 -8.75 0.50 12.50
N PRO A 153 -9.34 -0.70 12.52
CA PRO A 153 -9.57 -1.50 13.70
C PRO A 153 -8.23 -2.12 14.16
N LEU A 154 -7.55 -1.43 15.07
CA LEU A 154 -6.24 -1.77 15.62
C LEU A 154 -6.37 -2.10 17.11
N SER A 155 -5.41 -2.82 17.67
CA SER A 155 -5.33 -3.01 19.13
C SER A 155 -4.90 -1.72 19.82
N GLU A 156 -5.28 -1.53 21.08
CA GLU A 156 -4.77 -0.41 21.89
C GLU A 156 -3.23 -0.40 21.99
N GLY A 157 -2.68 0.80 22.15
CA GLY A 157 -1.25 1.03 22.35
C GLY A 157 -0.76 2.34 21.73
N THR A 158 0.55 2.57 21.81
CA THR A 158 1.21 3.72 21.19
C THR A 158 1.61 3.40 19.75
N TYR A 159 1.30 4.31 18.83
CA TYR A 159 1.63 4.20 17.41
C TYR A 159 2.41 5.42 16.93
N ARG A 160 3.33 5.17 15.99
CA ARG A 160 3.87 6.19 15.09
C ARG A 160 3.00 6.24 13.84
N LEU A 161 2.27 7.34 13.67
CA LEU A 161 1.53 7.66 12.46
C LEU A 161 2.42 8.53 11.57
N THR A 162 2.75 8.08 10.37
CA THR A 162 3.50 8.86 9.37
C THR A 162 2.63 9.11 8.15
N LEU A 163 2.48 10.37 7.79
CA LEU A 163 1.65 10.83 6.68
C LEU A 163 2.54 11.45 5.62
N HIS A 164 2.42 10.97 4.39
CA HIS A 164 3.25 11.35 3.25
C HIS A 164 2.43 12.23 2.31
N PHE A 165 2.98 13.39 1.97
CA PHE A 165 2.34 14.38 1.10
C PHE A 165 3.30 14.84 0.00
N ALA A 166 2.73 15.20 -1.15
CA ALA A 166 3.31 16.05 -2.17
C ALA A 166 2.16 16.79 -2.87
N GLU A 167 2.26 18.11 -3.08
CA GLU A 167 1.27 18.81 -3.89
C GLU A 167 1.49 18.50 -5.38
N LEU A 168 0.50 17.89 -6.02
CA LEU A 168 0.59 17.44 -7.42
C LEU A 168 -0.23 18.30 -8.37
N GLU A 169 -1.15 19.11 -7.84
CA GLU A 169 -1.94 20.05 -8.61
C GLU A 169 -1.31 21.44 -8.51
N ARG A 170 -1.28 22.19 -9.62
CA ARG A 170 -0.83 23.59 -9.61
C ARG A 170 -1.85 24.46 -8.88
N ARG A 171 -1.70 24.54 -7.56
CA ARG A 171 -2.47 25.38 -6.65
C ARG A 171 -1.58 26.50 -6.13
N GLU A 172 -2.12 27.71 -6.07
CA GLU A 172 -1.43 28.82 -5.43
C GLU A 172 -1.43 28.63 -3.90
N PRO A 173 -0.41 29.14 -3.18
CA PRO A 173 -0.41 29.16 -1.72
C PRO A 173 -1.73 29.66 -1.13
N GLY A 174 -2.30 28.92 -0.20
CA GLY A 174 -3.57 29.21 0.47
C GLY A 174 -4.82 28.64 -0.23
N GLU A 175 -4.72 28.12 -1.45
CA GLU A 175 -5.88 27.51 -2.13
C GLU A 175 -6.24 26.12 -1.58
N ARG A 176 -5.28 25.43 -0.96
CA ARG A 176 -5.47 24.16 -0.27
C ARG A 176 -4.91 24.22 1.15
N VAL A 177 -5.81 24.35 2.11
CA VAL A 177 -5.51 24.36 3.54
C VAL A 177 -6.43 23.37 4.25
N PHE A 178 -5.85 22.42 4.98
CA PHE A 178 -6.64 21.42 5.70
C PHE A 178 -6.00 21.05 7.05
N GLY A 179 -6.84 20.64 8.00
CA GLY A 179 -6.41 20.10 9.28
C GLY A 179 -6.45 18.58 9.30
N LEU A 180 -5.92 18.01 10.38
CA LEU A 180 -5.94 16.58 10.67
C LEU A 180 -6.44 16.38 12.10
N ALA A 181 -7.30 15.38 12.32
CA ALA A 181 -7.70 14.97 13.66
C ALA A 181 -7.62 13.46 13.83
N PHE A 182 -7.15 13.03 15.01
CA PHE A 182 -7.09 11.64 15.42
C PHE A 182 -8.11 11.38 16.52
N ASN A 183 -9.01 10.44 16.29
CA ASN A 183 -10.13 10.12 17.19
C ASN A 183 -10.86 11.38 17.69
N GLY A 184 -11.16 12.31 16.76
CA GLY A 184 -11.85 13.57 17.03
C GLY A 184 -11.00 14.67 17.70
N LYS A 185 -9.74 14.40 18.04
CA LYS A 185 -8.81 15.41 18.61
C LYS A 185 -7.91 15.96 17.51
N GLU A 186 -7.82 17.28 17.42
CA GLU A 186 -6.98 17.96 16.41
C GLU A 186 -5.51 17.58 16.61
N LEU A 187 -4.88 17.05 15.56
CA LEU A 187 -3.44 16.79 15.47
C LEU A 187 -2.72 17.97 14.81
N VAL A 188 -3.31 18.50 13.74
CA VAL A 188 -2.78 19.64 12.99
C VAL A 188 -3.94 20.55 12.61
N HIS A 189 -3.81 21.84 12.93
CA HIS A 189 -4.87 22.81 12.65
C HIS A 189 -4.97 23.18 11.17
N SER A 190 -3.81 23.43 10.54
CA SER A 190 -3.69 23.90 9.16
C SER A 190 -2.40 23.39 8.53
N LEU A 191 -2.53 22.71 7.41
CA LEU A 191 -1.46 22.31 6.51
C LEU A 191 -1.68 22.95 5.15
N ASP A 192 -0.65 23.58 4.60
CA ASP A 192 -0.59 24.05 3.23
C ASP A 192 0.72 23.56 2.60
N ILE A 193 0.64 22.39 1.95
CA ILE A 193 1.80 21.71 1.38
C ILE A 193 2.42 22.57 0.26
N SER A 194 1.58 23.21 -0.55
CA SER A 194 2.00 24.05 -1.68
C SER A 194 2.80 25.26 -1.21
N LYS A 195 2.35 25.94 -0.15
CA LYS A 195 3.00 27.12 0.42
C LYS A 195 4.30 26.78 1.12
N ASP A 196 4.31 25.72 1.92
CA ASP A 196 5.42 25.43 2.82
C ASP A 196 6.55 24.63 2.13
N TYR A 197 6.21 23.81 1.11
CA TYR A 197 7.17 22.89 0.47
C TYR A 197 7.22 23.03 -1.07
N GLY A 198 6.22 23.66 -1.69
CA GLY A 198 6.11 23.78 -3.13
C GLY A 198 5.46 22.58 -3.80
N LEU A 199 5.40 22.63 -5.13
CA LEU A 199 4.87 21.57 -5.98
C LEU A 199 5.89 20.43 -6.15
N TYR A 200 5.38 19.21 -6.30
CA TYR A 200 6.19 18.01 -6.61
C TYR A 200 7.36 17.81 -5.66
N ARG A 201 7.17 18.06 -4.36
CA ARG A 201 8.17 17.80 -3.32
C ARG A 201 7.59 16.86 -2.28
N ALA A 202 8.31 15.78 -2.01
CA ALA A 202 7.97 14.83 -0.97
C ALA A 202 8.18 15.45 0.43
N VAL A 203 7.15 15.35 1.27
CA VAL A 203 7.23 15.66 2.70
C VAL A 203 6.54 14.56 3.50
N ALA A 204 7.05 14.27 4.69
CA ALA A 204 6.43 13.34 5.62
C ALA A 204 6.35 13.93 7.03
N PHE A 205 5.22 13.76 7.69
CA PHE A 205 5.01 14.16 9.08
C PHE A 205 4.76 12.92 9.93
N SER A 206 5.48 12.80 11.05
CA SER A 206 5.32 11.70 12.01
C SER A 206 4.75 12.19 13.33
N PHE A 207 3.73 11.51 13.81
CA PHE A 207 3.06 11.78 15.08
C PHE A 207 3.14 10.55 15.98
N SER A 208 3.41 10.74 17.27
CA SER A 208 3.23 9.70 18.29
C SER A 208 1.82 9.82 18.85
N ILE A 209 0.98 8.83 18.61
CA ILE A 209 -0.43 8.81 19.03
C ILE A 209 -0.67 7.65 20.00
N GLN A 210 -1.46 7.91 21.04
CA GLN A 210 -1.93 6.86 21.95
C GLN A 210 -3.35 6.46 21.54
N LEU A 211 -3.51 5.19 21.17
CA LEU A 211 -4.81 4.60 20.85
C LEU A 211 -5.35 3.87 22.09
N ASN A 212 -6.43 4.42 22.67
CA ASN A 212 -7.06 3.90 23.89
C ASN A 212 -8.36 3.13 23.62
N GLU A 213 -8.71 2.97 22.35
CA GLU A 213 -9.92 2.27 21.90
C GLU A 213 -9.56 1.44 20.66
N PRO A 214 -10.26 0.33 20.36
CA PRO A 214 -9.89 -0.60 19.29
C PRO A 214 -10.21 -0.11 17.86
N MET A 215 -10.20 1.21 17.65
CA MET A 215 -10.45 1.86 16.37
C MET A 215 -9.67 3.17 16.28
N LEU A 216 -8.79 3.26 15.28
CA LEU A 216 -8.18 4.51 14.85
C LEU A 216 -9.07 5.16 13.79
N SER A 217 -9.45 6.41 14.03
CA SER A 217 -10.05 7.33 13.08
C SER A 217 -9.09 8.47 12.81
N LEU A 218 -8.70 8.66 11.54
CA LEU A 218 -7.96 9.83 11.09
C LEU A 218 -8.86 10.64 10.16
N ASP A 219 -9.26 11.83 10.61
CA ASP A 219 -10.10 12.77 9.90
C ASP A 219 -9.26 13.82 9.18
N PHE A 220 -9.64 14.12 7.94
CA PHE A 220 -9.04 15.17 7.12
C PHE A 220 -10.05 16.32 7.02
N ILE A 221 -9.70 17.48 7.54
CA ILE A 221 -10.65 18.57 7.80
C ILE A 221 -10.39 19.70 6.82
N PRO A 222 -11.20 19.89 5.76
CA PRO A 222 -11.03 21.02 4.85
C PRO A 222 -11.19 22.35 5.60
N ARG A 223 -10.25 23.27 5.37
CA ARG A 223 -10.37 24.69 5.77
C ARG A 223 -10.55 25.56 4.53
N GLN A 224 -9.80 25.26 3.47
CA GLN A 224 -9.88 25.84 2.14
C GLN A 224 -9.47 24.77 1.12
N GLY A 225 -10.26 24.58 0.06
CA GLY A 225 -10.01 23.50 -0.90
C GLY A 225 -10.13 22.09 -0.31
N GLU A 226 -9.71 21.09 -1.09
CA GLU A 226 -9.85 19.67 -0.76
C GLU A 226 -8.57 19.10 -0.13
N PRO A 227 -8.61 18.34 0.98
CA PRO A 227 -7.44 17.69 1.54
C PRO A 227 -6.78 16.71 0.58
N ILE A 228 -5.49 16.44 0.77
CA ILE A 228 -4.73 15.46 -0.02
C ILE A 228 -3.94 14.51 0.86
N ILE A 229 -3.64 13.31 0.36
CA ILE A 229 -2.67 12.40 0.96
C ILE A 229 -2.09 11.47 -0.10
N ASN A 230 -0.78 11.18 -0.03
CA ASN A 230 -0.08 10.33 -0.99
C ASN A 230 0.18 8.94 -0.41
N ALA A 231 0.57 8.85 0.88
CA ALA A 231 0.70 7.57 1.57
C ALA A 231 0.53 7.68 3.09
N ILE A 232 0.19 6.57 3.72
CA ILE A 232 -0.01 6.48 5.17
C ILE A 232 0.73 5.27 5.71
N GLN A 233 1.58 5.49 6.72
CA GLN A 233 2.22 4.43 7.49
C GLN A 233 1.79 4.52 8.96
N ILE A 234 1.42 3.39 9.54
CA ILE A 234 1.12 3.26 10.96
C ILE A 234 1.97 2.13 11.52
N GLN A 235 2.70 2.39 12.58
CA GLN A 235 3.57 1.42 13.23
C GLN A 235 3.32 1.42 14.73
N LYS A 236 3.03 0.27 15.33
CA LYS A 236 2.95 0.11 16.78
C LYS A 236 4.37 0.22 17.35
N ILE A 237 4.54 1.05 18.37
CA ILE A 237 5.84 1.34 19.00
C ILE A 237 5.84 1.09 20.52
N GLY A 238 4.68 0.80 21.12
CA GLY A 238 4.55 0.56 22.54
C GLY A 238 3.13 0.18 22.97
N TYR A 239 2.96 -0.06 24.27
CA TYR A 239 1.67 -0.16 24.94
C TYR A 239 1.41 1.12 25.73
#